data_AF-A0A1E8Q138-F1
#
_entry.id   AF-A0A1E8Q138-F1
#
_cell.length_a   1.000
_cell.length_b   1.000
_cell.length_c   1.000
_cell.angle_alpha   90.00
_cell.angle_beta   90.00
_cell.angle_gamma   90.00
#
_symmetry.space_group_name_H-M   'P 1'
#
loop_
_entity.id
_entity.type
_entity.pdbx_description
1 polymer ?
#
loop_
_entity_poly.entity_id
_entity_poly.type
_entity_poly.pdbx_seq_one_letter_code
_entity_poly.pdbx_strand_id
1 'polypeptide(L)'
;MDLRVLCVHIPGSPDHKFDSEGRGMSGQKRKELLWYEVIRYATIHKDERVAIMGDLNTGLNEIDRTPRGTPFKLSENIRVLRMDGRFTDTWRYLNPKNRDYTWFTTRDGRDFNGFRLDYIWVSAPLRESIRSAQHLHHVRGKVSDGKLSDHAIVVADIAL
;
A
#
# COMPACT_ATOMS: atom_id res chain seq x y z
N MET A 1 12.85 -17.50 15.79
CA MET A 1 11.56 -16.90 15.37
C MET A 1 11.46 -17.01 13.88
N ASP A 2 10.37 -17.54 13.34
CA ASP A 2 10.12 -17.62 11.89
C ASP A 2 9.11 -16.53 11.51
N LEU A 3 9.61 -15.37 11.08
CA LEU A 3 8.83 -14.27 10.53
C LEU A 3 9.23 -14.11 9.07
N ARG A 4 8.25 -14.18 8.16
CA ARG A 4 8.46 -13.87 6.75
C ARG A 4 8.06 -12.45 6.47
N VAL A 5 8.88 -11.75 5.69
CA VAL A 5 8.59 -10.39 5.24
C VAL A 5 8.63 -10.37 3.71
N LEU A 6 7.53 -9.95 3.10
CA LEU A 6 7.44 -9.67 1.68
C LEU A 6 7.36 -8.15 1.48
N CYS A 7 8.43 -7.56 0.96
CA CYS A 7 8.46 -6.16 0.55
C CYS A 7 8.02 -6.03 -0.91
N VAL A 8 7.05 -5.18 -1.19
CA VAL A 8 6.44 -5.05 -2.52
C VAL A 8 6.40 -3.59 -2.93
N HIS A 9 6.74 -3.33 -4.19
CA HIS A 9 6.41 -2.09 -4.88
C HIS A 9 5.58 -2.43 -6.14
N ILE A 10 4.28 -2.19 -6.09
CA ILE A 10 3.38 -2.37 -7.22
C ILE A 10 3.38 -1.06 -8.03
N PRO A 11 3.59 -1.09 -9.36
CA PRO A 11 3.62 0.11 -10.17
C PRO A 11 2.26 0.82 -10.22
N GLY A 12 2.31 2.13 -10.49
CA GLY A 12 1.16 2.90 -10.91
C GLY A 12 0.63 2.40 -12.24
N SER A 13 -0.68 2.51 -12.46
CA SER A 13 -1.29 2.15 -13.75
C SER A 13 -0.74 2.94 -14.96
N PRO A 14 -0.29 4.21 -14.80
CA PRO A 14 0.39 4.96 -15.87
C PRO A 14 1.84 4.54 -16.14
N ASP A 15 2.44 3.65 -15.35
CA ASP A 15 3.86 3.30 -15.46
C ASP A 15 4.11 2.30 -16.59
N HIS A 16 3.89 2.74 -17.82
CA HIS A 16 4.13 1.96 -19.02
C HIS A 16 5.64 1.67 -19.20
N LYS A 17 5.95 0.50 -19.75
CA LYS A 17 7.31 0.12 -20.16
C LYS A 17 7.26 -0.40 -21.59
N PHE A 18 7.51 0.49 -22.54
CA PHE A 18 7.64 0.17 -23.96
C PHE A 18 9.03 0.58 -24.44
N ASP A 19 9.62 -0.24 -25.32
CA ASP A 19 10.84 0.11 -26.04
C ASP A 19 10.56 1.05 -27.23
N SER A 20 11.61 1.46 -27.94
CA SER A 20 11.50 2.34 -29.11
C SER A 20 10.75 1.73 -30.29
N GLU A 21 10.57 0.41 -30.32
CA GLU A 21 9.80 -0.32 -31.33
C GLU A 21 8.35 -0.56 -30.89
N GLY A 22 7.95 -0.02 -29.73
CA GLY A 22 6.59 -0.16 -29.19
C GLY A 22 6.31 -1.51 -28.54
N ARG A 23 7.31 -2.37 -28.34
CA ARG A 23 7.16 -3.64 -27.62
C ARG A 23 7.27 -3.39 -26.13
N GLY A 24 6.37 -3.99 -25.35
CA GLY A 24 6.39 -3.79 -23.91
C GLY A 24 5.09 -4.12 -23.23
N MET A 25 4.92 -3.55 -22.03
CA MET A 25 3.78 -3.83 -21.17
C MET A 25 3.21 -2.53 -20.59
N SER A 26 1.88 -2.42 -20.63
CA SER A 26 1.19 -1.30 -20.00
C SER A 26 1.37 -1.32 -18.49
N GLY A 27 1.37 -0.15 -17.84
CA GLY A 27 1.44 -0.06 -16.37
C GLY A 27 0.28 -0.80 -15.71
N GLN A 28 -0.92 -0.74 -16.31
CA GLN A 28 -2.06 -1.53 -15.87
C GLN A 28 -1.78 -3.04 -15.89
N LYS A 29 -1.23 -3.58 -16.98
CA LYS A 29 -0.94 -5.03 -17.04
C LYS A 29 0.15 -5.44 -16.06
N ARG A 30 1.19 -4.61 -15.88
CA ARG A 30 2.23 -4.82 -14.87
C ARG A 30 1.63 -4.87 -13.45
N LYS A 31 0.71 -3.94 -13.17
CA LYS A 31 -0.02 -3.84 -11.90
C LYS A 31 -0.87 -5.07 -11.63
N GLU A 32 -1.61 -5.56 -12.64
CA GLU A 32 -2.41 -6.80 -12.55
C GLU A 32 -1.56 -8.02 -12.22
N LEU A 33 -0.43 -8.20 -12.92
CA LEU A 33 0.46 -9.35 -12.71
C LEU A 33 1.10 -9.35 -11.32
N LEU A 34 1.54 -8.19 -10.83
CA LEU A 34 2.11 -8.09 -9.48
C LEU A 34 1.05 -8.32 -8.40
N TRP A 35 -0.15 -7.80 -8.56
CA TRP A 35 -1.24 -8.10 -7.64
C TRP A 35 -1.62 -9.58 -7.60
N TYR A 36 -1.58 -10.26 -8.76
CA TYR A 36 -1.79 -11.70 -8.82
C TYR A 36 -0.76 -12.45 -7.95
N GLU A 37 0.52 -12.11 -8.07
CA GLU A 37 1.58 -12.74 -7.26
C GLU A 37 1.46 -12.41 -5.77
N VAL A 38 1.09 -11.18 -5.40
CA VAL A 38 0.84 -10.79 -3.99
C VAL A 38 -0.29 -11.61 -3.39
N ILE A 39 -1.42 -11.73 -4.10
CA ILE A 39 -2.57 -12.53 -3.64
C ILE A 39 -2.20 -14.01 -3.57
N ARG A 40 -1.46 -14.54 -4.55
CA ARG A 40 -1.00 -15.93 -4.55
C ARG A 40 -0.12 -16.22 -3.33
N TYR A 41 0.88 -15.38 -3.08
CA TYR A 41 1.76 -15.47 -1.91
C TYR A 41 0.97 -15.39 -0.60
N ALA A 42 0.08 -14.39 -0.47
CA ALA A 42 -0.76 -14.23 0.71
C ALA A 42 -1.68 -15.45 0.93
N THR A 43 -2.18 -16.08 -0.13
CA THR A 43 -3.03 -17.27 -0.02
C THR A 43 -2.25 -18.47 0.52
N ILE A 44 -1.03 -18.68 0.01
CA ILE A 44 -0.18 -19.81 0.40
C ILE A 44 0.25 -19.69 1.87
N HIS A 45 0.61 -18.49 2.32
CA HIS A 45 1.24 -18.28 3.63
C HIS A 45 0.32 -17.67 4.71
N LYS A 46 -1.01 -17.73 4.52
CA LYS A 46 -1.98 -17.06 5.41
C LYS A 46 -1.96 -17.53 6.87
N ASP A 47 -1.54 -18.78 7.10
CA ASP A 47 -1.50 -19.40 8.44
C ASP A 47 -0.10 -19.35 9.06
N GLU A 48 0.88 -18.78 8.35
CA GLU A 48 2.24 -18.55 8.83
C GLU A 48 2.36 -17.13 9.41
N ARG A 49 3.46 -16.82 10.10
CA ARG A 49 3.75 -15.45 10.57
C ARG A 49 4.36 -14.63 9.43
N VAL A 50 3.54 -13.82 8.78
CA VAL A 50 3.91 -13.06 7.58
C VAL A 50 3.55 -11.60 7.71
N ALA A 51 4.47 -10.72 7.32
CA ALA A 51 4.19 -9.33 7.00
C ALA A 51 4.35 -9.10 5.49
N ILE A 52 3.39 -8.40 4.87
CA ILE A 52 3.47 -7.89 3.50
C ILE A 52 3.46 -6.37 3.59
N MET A 53 4.48 -5.70 3.06
CA MET A 53 4.61 -4.26 3.21
C MET A 53 5.18 -3.55 1.98
N GLY A 54 4.85 -2.27 1.85
CA GLY A 54 5.37 -1.37 0.82
C GLY A 54 4.28 -0.60 0.08
N ASP A 55 4.65 -0.02 -1.05
CA ASP A 55 3.76 0.78 -1.90
C ASP A 55 2.98 -0.13 -2.84
N LEU A 56 1.66 -0.20 -2.64
CA LEU A 56 0.77 -1.02 -3.46
C LEU A 56 0.15 -0.24 -4.63
N ASN A 57 0.32 1.09 -4.66
CA ASN A 57 -0.30 2.01 -5.61
C ASN A 57 -1.82 1.78 -5.76
N THR A 58 -2.47 1.22 -4.74
CA THR A 58 -3.86 0.76 -4.74
C THR A 58 -4.38 0.87 -3.31
N GLY A 59 -5.56 1.48 -3.15
CA GLY A 59 -6.30 1.49 -1.90
C GLY A 59 -7.81 1.31 -2.13
N LEU A 60 -8.57 1.36 -1.04
CA LEU A 60 -10.03 1.36 -1.11
C LEU A 60 -10.57 2.72 -1.57
N ASN A 61 -11.32 2.72 -2.67
CA ASN A 61 -11.85 3.95 -3.27
C ASN A 61 -12.74 4.78 -2.33
N GLU A 62 -13.36 4.15 -1.33
CA GLU A 62 -14.31 4.80 -0.44
C GLU A 62 -13.63 5.53 0.73
N ILE A 63 -12.37 5.19 1.05
CA ILE A 63 -11.73 5.71 2.28
C ILE A 63 -10.24 6.02 2.15
N ASP A 64 -9.51 5.36 1.25
CA ASP A 64 -8.05 5.50 1.09
C ASP A 64 -7.66 6.59 0.08
N ARG A 65 -8.62 7.39 -0.40
CA ARG A 65 -8.37 8.60 -1.20
C ARG A 65 -9.24 9.77 -0.77
N THR A 66 -8.82 10.99 -1.06
CA THR A 66 -9.73 12.14 -1.00
C THR A 66 -10.88 11.95 -2.01
N PRO A 67 -12.10 12.45 -1.74
CA PRO A 67 -13.25 12.25 -2.63
C PRO A 67 -13.01 12.70 -4.08
N ARG A 68 -12.19 13.73 -4.27
CA ARG A 68 -11.80 14.29 -5.57
C ARG A 68 -10.54 13.66 -6.19
N GLY A 69 -9.87 12.75 -5.48
CA GLY A 69 -8.72 12.01 -6.01
C GLY A 69 -9.15 11.00 -7.07
N THR A 70 -8.30 10.75 -8.05
CA THR A 70 -8.53 9.74 -9.10
C THR A 70 -8.84 8.37 -8.48
N PRO A 71 -9.88 7.65 -8.93
CA PRO A 71 -10.16 6.32 -8.40
C PRO A 71 -9.01 5.34 -8.60
N PHE A 72 -8.72 4.55 -7.55
CA PHE A 72 -7.76 3.46 -7.61
C PHE A 72 -8.21 2.40 -8.61
N LYS A 73 -7.27 1.95 -9.44
CA LYS A 73 -7.41 0.73 -10.23
C LYS A 73 -7.14 -0.47 -9.32
N LEU A 74 -7.90 -1.55 -9.55
CA LEU A 74 -7.79 -2.82 -8.81
C LEU A 74 -8.05 -2.70 -7.30
N SER A 75 -8.91 -1.77 -6.88
CA SER A 75 -9.33 -1.63 -5.47
C SER A 75 -9.89 -2.92 -4.87
N GLU A 76 -10.45 -3.81 -5.70
CA GLU A 76 -10.95 -5.12 -5.26
C GLU A 76 -9.83 -6.04 -4.76
N ASN A 77 -8.59 -5.88 -5.21
CA ASN A 77 -7.48 -6.69 -4.72
C ASN A 77 -7.15 -6.42 -3.24
N ILE A 78 -7.36 -5.18 -2.76
CA ILE A 78 -7.29 -4.86 -1.34
C ILE A 78 -8.38 -5.60 -0.56
N ARG A 79 -9.58 -5.77 -1.15
CA ARG A 79 -10.66 -6.55 -0.54
C ARG A 79 -10.33 -8.04 -0.52
N VAL A 80 -9.79 -8.57 -1.61
CA VAL A 80 -9.37 -9.98 -1.70
C VAL A 80 -8.26 -10.28 -0.70
N LEU A 81 -7.30 -9.37 -0.51
CA LEU A 81 -6.21 -9.57 0.44
C LEU A 81 -6.71 -9.71 1.89
N ARG A 82 -7.75 -8.97 2.27
CA ARG A 82 -8.38 -9.04 3.61
C ARG A 82 -9.45 -10.12 3.76
N MET A 83 -9.92 -10.73 2.68
CA MET A 83 -11.03 -11.70 2.72
C MET A 83 -10.74 -12.85 3.68
N ASP A 84 -11.78 -13.35 4.33
CA ASP A 84 -11.72 -14.46 5.29
C ASP A 84 -10.73 -14.24 6.46
N GLY A 85 -10.42 -12.97 6.78
CA GLY A 85 -9.47 -12.63 7.84
C GLY A 85 -8.01 -12.99 7.52
N ARG A 86 -7.69 -13.21 6.25
CA ARG A 86 -6.38 -13.71 5.79
C ARG A 86 -5.23 -12.78 6.14
N PHE A 87 -5.37 -11.50 5.81
CA PHE A 87 -4.43 -10.45 6.15
C PHE A 87 -5.16 -9.25 6.75
N THR A 88 -4.52 -8.63 7.74
CA THR A 88 -4.98 -7.46 8.46
C THR A 88 -4.09 -6.27 8.12
N ASP A 89 -4.68 -5.20 7.58
CA ASP A 89 -4.04 -3.90 7.44
C ASP A 89 -3.85 -3.29 8.84
N THR A 90 -2.59 -3.21 9.28
CA THR A 90 -2.24 -2.83 10.64
C THR A 90 -2.76 -1.44 11.02
N TRP A 91 -2.67 -0.47 10.10
CA TRP A 91 -3.14 0.89 10.34
C TRP A 91 -4.66 0.94 10.38
N ARG A 92 -5.34 0.30 9.42
CA ARG A 92 -6.81 0.30 9.37
C ARG A 92 -7.44 -0.46 10.53
N TYR A 93 -6.77 -1.50 11.05
CA TYR A 93 -7.23 -2.25 12.23
C TYR A 93 -7.35 -1.33 13.45
N LEU A 94 -6.36 -0.46 13.69
CA LEU A 94 -6.38 0.49 14.79
C LEU A 94 -7.15 1.78 14.47
N ASN A 95 -7.39 2.07 13.19
CA ASN A 95 -8.01 3.30 12.70
C ASN A 95 -9.18 3.02 11.73
N PRO A 96 -10.25 2.33 12.17
CA PRO A 96 -11.26 1.77 11.26
C PRO A 96 -12.02 2.82 10.43
N LYS A 97 -12.17 4.04 10.96
CA LYS A 97 -12.93 5.13 10.32
C LYS A 97 -12.08 6.33 9.90
N ASN A 98 -10.82 6.39 10.32
CA ASN A 98 -10.01 7.59 10.10
C ASN A 98 -9.54 7.65 8.65
N ARG A 99 -9.30 8.87 8.17
CA ARG A 99 -8.67 9.10 6.86
C ARG A 99 -7.31 9.70 7.11
N ASP A 100 -6.29 9.02 6.63
CA ASP A 100 -4.92 9.49 6.61
C ASP A 100 -4.23 8.91 5.39
N TYR A 101 -3.31 9.66 4.81
CA TYR A 101 -2.80 9.44 3.46
C TYR A 101 -1.28 9.45 3.46
N THR A 102 -0.67 8.53 2.73
CA THR A 102 0.79 8.39 2.70
C THR A 102 1.41 9.18 1.56
N TRP A 103 0.65 9.51 0.52
CA TRP A 103 1.10 10.30 -0.63
C TRP A 103 0.05 11.33 -1.08
N PHE A 104 0.50 12.43 -1.70
CA PHE A 104 -0.37 13.51 -2.15
C PHE A 104 0.02 14.02 -3.55
N THR A 105 -0.98 14.27 -4.41
CA THR A 105 -0.75 15.08 -5.61
C THR A 105 -0.44 16.51 -5.20
N THR A 106 0.38 17.21 -5.98
CA THR A 106 0.64 18.64 -5.77
C THR A 106 -0.25 19.50 -6.67
N ARG A 107 -0.80 20.59 -6.12
CA ARG A 107 -1.41 21.70 -6.88
C ARG A 107 -0.91 23.02 -6.30
N ASP A 108 -0.40 23.91 -7.16
CA ASP A 108 0.17 25.21 -6.75
C ASP A 108 1.25 25.08 -5.66
N GLY A 109 2.06 24.01 -5.75
CA GLY A 109 3.13 23.73 -4.79
C GLY A 109 2.66 23.20 -3.43
N ARG A 110 1.38 22.89 -3.25
CA ARG A 110 0.80 22.37 -2.00
C ARG A 110 0.15 21.00 -2.21
N ASP A 111 0.05 20.23 -1.13
CA ASP A 111 -0.73 18.99 -1.11
C ASP A 111 -2.18 19.25 -1.52
N PHE A 112 -2.71 18.40 -2.39
CA PHE A 112 -4.07 18.54 -2.92
C PHE A 112 -4.94 17.29 -2.67
N ASN A 113 -4.83 16.27 -3.52
CA ASN A 113 -5.51 14.99 -3.30
C ASN A 113 -4.57 14.02 -2.59
N GLY A 114 -5.01 13.49 -1.45
CA GLY A 114 -4.30 12.47 -0.69
C GLY A 114 -4.73 11.07 -1.06
N PHE A 115 -3.77 10.15 -1.01
CA PHE A 115 -3.91 8.73 -1.29
C PHE A 115 -3.14 7.94 -0.24
N ARG A 116 -3.74 6.88 0.30
CA ARG A 116 -3.05 5.89 1.13
C ARG A 116 -2.59 4.77 0.21
N LEU A 117 -1.31 4.78 -0.10
CA LEU A 117 -0.68 3.87 -1.07
C LEU A 117 0.19 2.81 -0.39
N ASP A 118 0.69 3.15 0.80
CA ASP A 118 1.68 2.38 1.53
C ASP A 118 1.02 1.64 2.69
N TYR A 119 1.38 0.37 2.86
CA TYR A 119 0.72 -0.51 3.81
C TYR A 119 1.73 -1.39 4.55
N ILE A 120 1.35 -1.81 5.76
CA ILE A 120 1.88 -2.99 6.43
C ILE A 120 0.68 -3.90 6.72
N TRP A 121 0.65 -5.06 6.07
CA TRP A 121 -0.33 -6.11 6.27
C TRP A 121 0.31 -7.25 7.06
N VAL A 122 -0.43 -7.83 7.99
CA VAL A 122 0.00 -9.01 8.73
C VAL A 122 -0.98 -10.17 8.55
N SER A 123 -0.47 -11.39 8.48
CA SER A 123 -1.31 -12.60 8.42
C SER A 123 -2.09 -12.83 9.72
N ALA A 124 -3.08 -13.72 9.67
CA ALA A 124 -3.97 -13.99 10.80
C ALA A 124 -3.24 -14.29 12.14
N PRO A 125 -2.14 -15.09 12.19
CA PRO A 125 -1.42 -15.36 13.44
C PRO A 125 -0.82 -14.13 14.14
N LEU A 126 -0.60 -13.04 13.40
CA LEU A 126 0.02 -11.82 13.91
C LEU A 126 -1.00 -10.71 14.21
N ARG A 127 -2.27 -10.91 13.86
CA ARG A 127 -3.32 -9.87 13.98
C ARG A 127 -3.45 -9.33 15.41
N GLU A 128 -3.59 -10.20 16.40
CA GLU A 128 -3.76 -9.80 17.80
C GLU A 128 -2.44 -9.35 18.46
N SER A 129 -1.34 -9.39 17.70
CA SER A 129 -0.02 -8.93 18.14
C SER A 129 0.27 -7.48 17.75
N ILE A 130 -0.62 -6.82 16.99
CA ILE A 130 -0.48 -5.42 16.58
C ILE A 130 -0.59 -4.52 17.83
N ARG A 131 0.46 -3.75 18.12
CA ARG A 131 0.52 -2.81 19.27
C ARG A 131 0.28 -1.37 18.85
N SER A 132 0.88 -0.95 17.73
CA SER A 132 0.70 0.39 17.18
C SER A 132 0.86 0.39 15.67
N ALA A 133 0.28 1.39 15.01
CA ALA A 133 0.48 1.64 13.58
C ALA A 133 0.27 3.12 13.28
N GLN A 134 1.20 3.75 12.55
CA GLN A 134 1.24 5.21 12.34
C GLN A 134 1.82 5.56 10.96
N HIS A 135 1.44 6.72 10.44
CA HIS A 135 2.12 7.37 9.32
C HIS A 135 2.97 8.54 9.83
N LEU A 136 4.26 8.54 9.54
CA LEU A 136 5.17 9.61 9.93
C LEU A 136 5.35 10.59 8.77
N HIS A 137 4.63 11.71 8.81
CA HIS A 137 4.67 12.70 7.73
C HIS A 137 5.86 13.66 7.79
N HIS A 138 6.66 13.68 8.86
CA HIS A 138 7.76 14.66 8.99
C HIS A 138 8.80 14.54 7.87
N VAL A 139 8.96 13.34 7.31
CA VAL A 139 9.85 13.06 6.17
C VAL A 139 9.25 13.40 4.82
N ARG A 140 7.93 13.64 4.76
CA ARG A 140 7.15 13.77 3.54
C ARG A 140 7.25 15.19 2.95
N GLY A 141 7.42 15.27 1.64
CA GLY A 141 7.34 16.48 0.83
C GLY A 141 8.42 16.49 -0.25
N LYS A 142 8.73 17.67 -0.81
CA LYS A 142 9.69 17.75 -1.90
C LYS A 142 11.11 17.54 -1.39
N VAL A 143 11.87 16.70 -2.09
CA VAL A 143 13.30 16.50 -1.81
C VAL A 143 14.09 17.82 -1.93
N SER A 144 13.68 18.71 -2.85
CA SER A 144 14.24 20.05 -2.98
C SER A 144 14.10 20.91 -1.71
N ASP A 145 13.12 20.61 -0.87
CA ASP A 145 12.82 21.33 0.36
C ASP A 145 13.45 20.62 1.59
N GLY A 146 14.41 19.72 1.34
CA GLY A 146 15.10 18.95 2.37
C GLY A 146 14.30 17.78 2.96
N LYS A 147 13.20 17.37 2.31
CA LYS A 147 12.43 16.19 2.68
C LYS A 147 13.07 14.91 2.16
N LEU A 148 12.82 13.78 2.81
CA LEU A 148 13.42 12.50 2.42
C LEU A 148 12.65 11.80 1.31
N SER A 149 11.34 12.00 1.26
CA SER A 149 10.44 11.35 0.30
C SER A 149 9.18 12.18 0.10
N ASP A 150 8.49 12.02 -1.01
CA ASP A 150 7.12 12.52 -1.21
C ASP A 150 6.06 11.60 -0.56
N HIS A 151 6.48 10.45 -0.03
CA HIS A 151 5.67 9.57 0.81
C HIS A 151 5.92 9.76 2.31
N ALA A 152 4.92 9.47 3.13
CA ALA A 152 5.06 9.27 4.57
C ALA A 152 5.64 7.89 4.87
N ILE A 153 6.37 7.75 5.99
CA ILE A 153 6.76 6.41 6.47
C ILE A 153 5.56 5.73 7.11
N VAL A 154 5.34 4.46 6.80
CA VAL A 154 4.37 3.60 7.51
C VAL A 154 5.13 2.78 8.54
N VAL A 155 4.70 2.86 9.80
CA VAL A 155 5.30 2.13 10.93
C VAL A 155 4.22 1.27 11.59
N ALA A 156 4.58 0.05 11.97
CA ALA A 156 3.78 -0.79 12.84
C ALA A 156 4.67 -1.48 13.87
N ASP A 157 4.17 -1.59 15.10
CA ASP A 157 4.77 -2.38 16.18
C ASP A 157 3.96 -3.68 16.36
N ILE A 158 4.65 -4.82 16.30
CA ILE A 158 4.06 -6.17 16.31
C ILE A 158 4.84 -7.00 17.33
N ALA A 159 4.15 -7.50 18.36
CA ALA A 159 4.76 -8.36 19.38
C ALA A 159 4.94 -9.79 18.86
N LEU A 160 6.18 -10.26 18.73
CA LEU A 160 6.48 -11.59 18.18
C LEU A 160 6.56 -12.68 19.27
#